data_AF-A0A7X8JZI3-F1
#
_entry.id   AF-A0A7X8JZI3-F1
#
_cell.length_a   1.000
_cell.length_b   1.000
_cell.length_c   1.000
_cell.angle_alpha   90.00
_cell.angle_beta   90.00
_cell.angle_gamma   90.00
#
_symmetry.space_group_name_H-M   'P 1'
#
loop_
_entity.id
_entity.type
_entity.pdbx_description
1 polymer ?
#
loop_
_entity_poly.entity_id
_entity_poly.type
_entity_poly.pdbx_seq_one_letter_code
_entity_poly.pdbx_strand_id
1 'polypeptide(L)'
;MLKSKHLGRNDYILHISLLLLCLIPLLVSFMLTINGSYTTIRIGDSVHRFGFPCIFKLSTGYNCPVCGMTRSYIFMSKLDIMSAWRMNKAGVLLYIFCVFQIPYRLLLIAGTKIDNKYIMVFETVFLIIIGIVVLFEFVRQFIPSSSPFSL
;
A
#
# COMPACT_ATOMS: atom_id res chain seq x y z
N MET A 1 28.99 18.22 23.74
CA MET A 1 27.59 18.72 23.68
C MET A 1 27.24 19.22 22.27
N LEU A 2 27.16 18.35 21.26
CA LEU A 2 26.89 18.74 19.86
C LEU A 2 25.85 17.83 19.19
N LYS A 3 24.69 17.61 19.84
CA LYS A 3 23.63 16.74 19.32
C LYS A 3 22.25 17.35 19.54
N SER A 4 22.00 18.55 19.01
CA SER A 4 20.68 19.20 19.20
C SER A 4 20.14 19.90 17.95
N LYS A 5 20.96 20.52 17.09
CA LYS A 5 20.43 21.18 15.86
C LYS A 5 20.18 20.24 14.66
N HIS A 6 20.81 19.07 14.60
CA HIS A 6 20.62 18.13 13.48
C HIS A 6 19.37 17.25 13.62
N LEU A 7 18.73 17.23 14.80
CA LEU A 7 17.53 16.43 15.04
C LEU A 7 16.35 16.95 14.21
N GLY A 8 16.08 18.26 14.25
CA GLY A 8 14.94 18.85 13.53
C GLY A 8 14.96 18.65 12.01
N ARG A 9 16.09 18.87 11.32
CA ARG A 9 16.16 18.75 9.85
C ARG A 9 15.93 17.31 9.36
N ASN A 10 16.49 16.32 10.07
CA ASN A 10 16.30 14.91 9.69
C ASN A 10 14.86 14.46 9.96
N ASP A 11 14.24 14.94 11.04
CA ASP A 11 12.85 14.64 11.35
C ASP A 11 11.92 15.17 10.25
N TYR A 12 12.11 16.42 9.78
CA TYR A 12 11.35 16.97 8.65
C TYR A 12 11.55 16.17 7.34
N ILE A 13 12.78 15.80 7.00
CA ILE A 13 13.07 14.98 5.79
C ILE A 13 12.37 13.62 5.90
N LEU A 14 12.36 13.00 7.07
CA LEU A 14 11.70 11.72 7.31
C LEU A 14 10.18 11.86 7.18
N HIS A 15 9.58 12.90 7.75
CA HIS A 15 8.13 13.15 7.62
C HIS A 15 7.73 13.40 6.17
N ILE A 16 8.50 14.21 5.43
CA ILE A 16 8.26 14.46 4.00
C ILE A 16 8.43 13.19 3.17
N SER A 17 9.50 12.41 3.41
CA SER A 17 9.76 11.18 2.67
C SER A 17 8.63 10.16 2.86
N LEU A 18 8.14 9.98 4.10
CA LEU A 18 7.04 9.07 4.39
C LEU A 18 5.69 9.58 3.86
N LEU A 19 5.50 10.90 3.85
CA LEU A 19 4.33 11.51 3.20
C LEU A 19 4.33 11.23 1.69
N LEU A 20 5.46 11.44 1.00
CA LEU A 20 5.60 11.13 -0.43
C LEU A 20 5.42 9.63 -0.69
N LEU A 21 5.99 8.77 0.16
CA LEU A 21 5.86 7.32 0.05
C LEU A 21 4.41 6.84 0.16
N CYS A 22 3.57 7.49 0.98
CA CYS A 22 2.15 7.17 1.09
C CYS A 22 1.32 7.81 -0.02
N LEU A 23 1.63 9.06 -0.37
CA LEU A 23 0.86 9.87 -1.30
C LEU A 23 1.01 9.36 -2.75
N ILE A 24 2.23 9.04 -3.18
CA ILE A 24 2.49 8.63 -4.57
C ILE A 24 1.68 7.37 -4.95
N PRO A 25 1.72 6.24 -4.21
CA PRO A 25 0.95 5.05 -4.55
C PRO A 25 -0.56 5.29 -4.53
N LEU A 26 -1.06 6.14 -3.63
CA LEU A 26 -2.48 6.50 -3.57
C LEU A 26 -2.90 7.28 -4.81
N LEU A 27 -2.14 8.31 -5.20
CA LEU A 27 -2.42 9.11 -6.40
C LEU A 27 -2.32 8.25 -7.67
N VAL A 28 -1.28 7.42 -7.77
CA VAL A 28 -1.11 6.48 -8.88
C VAL A 28 -2.30 5.54 -8.96
N SER A 29 -2.77 5.02 -7.83
CA SER A 29 -3.94 4.12 -7.77
C SER A 29 -5.22 4.74 -8.38
N PHE A 30 -5.43 6.05 -8.25
CA PHE A 30 -6.56 6.74 -8.89
C PHE A 30 -6.44 6.82 -10.42
N MET A 31 -5.22 6.86 -10.95
CA MET A 31 -4.96 6.90 -12.41
C MET A 31 -5.03 5.50 -13.03
N LEU A 32 -4.80 4.46 -12.22
CA LEU A 32 -4.84 3.09 -12.66
C LEU A 32 -6.28 2.54 -12.66
N THR A 33 -6.58 1.71 -13.64
CA THR A 33 -7.77 0.88 -13.70
C THR A 33 -7.36 -0.58 -13.90
N ILE A 34 -8.28 -1.50 -13.64
CA ILE A 34 -8.07 -2.94 -13.86
C ILE A 34 -9.01 -3.35 -14.99
N ASN A 35 -8.48 -4.10 -15.96
CA ASN A 35 -9.28 -4.75 -16.98
C ASN A 35 -8.86 -6.23 -17.06
N GLY A 36 -9.52 -7.06 -16.24
CA GLY A 36 -9.18 -8.49 -16.08
C GLY A 36 -7.79 -8.72 -15.49
N SER A 37 -6.94 -9.48 -16.22
CA SER A 37 -5.59 -9.86 -15.79
C SER A 37 -4.54 -8.75 -15.96
N TYR A 38 -4.89 -7.60 -16.54
CA TYR A 38 -3.98 -6.49 -16.82
C TYR A 38 -4.38 -5.26 -16.02
N THR A 39 -3.37 -4.59 -15.45
CA THR A 39 -3.53 -3.23 -14.91
C THR A 39 -3.40 -2.28 -16.08
N THR A 40 -4.39 -1.43 -16.32
CA THR A 40 -4.36 -0.44 -17.41
C THR A 40 -4.40 0.96 -16.81
N ILE A 41 -3.85 1.96 -17.50
CA ILE A 41 -3.85 3.35 -17.01
C ILE A 41 -4.90 4.11 -17.82
N ARG A 42 -5.80 4.85 -17.15
CA ARG A 42 -6.71 5.76 -17.84
C ARG A 42 -6.12 7.17 -17.76
N ILE A 43 -5.69 7.71 -18.90
CA ILE A 43 -5.30 9.12 -19.04
C ILE A 43 -6.27 9.72 -20.06
N GLY A 44 -7.28 10.46 -19.59
CA GLY A 44 -8.34 11.04 -20.44
C GLY A 44 -9.28 9.99 -21.05
N ASP A 45 -9.73 10.23 -22.28
CA ASP A 45 -10.65 9.35 -23.03
C ASP A 45 -9.97 8.12 -23.67
N SER A 46 -8.63 8.08 -23.64
CA SER A 46 -7.85 7.02 -24.30
C SER A 46 -7.38 5.97 -23.29
N VAL A 47 -8.03 4.79 -23.29
CA VAL A 47 -7.64 3.63 -22.47
C VAL A 47 -6.40 2.97 -23.07
N HIS A 48 -5.21 3.31 -22.56
CA HIS A 48 -3.97 2.67 -22.98
C HIS A 48 -3.72 1.40 -22.17
N ARG A 49 -3.62 0.26 -22.86
CA ARG A 49 -3.33 -1.07 -22.27
C ARG A 49 -1.84 -1.19 -21.93
N PHE A 50 -1.38 -0.40 -20.96
CA PHE A 50 -0.01 -0.48 -20.44
C PHE A 50 0.00 -1.36 -19.20
N GLY A 51 -0.03 -2.68 -19.40
CA GLY A 51 -0.08 -3.64 -18.31
C GLY A 51 0.80 -4.84 -18.62
N PHE A 52 1.99 -4.89 -18.04
CA PHE A 52 2.78 -6.11 -18.06
C PHE A 52 2.04 -7.17 -17.21
N PRO A 53 1.83 -8.39 -17.72
CA PRO A 53 1.39 -9.48 -16.86
C PRO A 53 2.41 -9.66 -15.74
N CYS A 54 1.93 -10.02 -14.54
CA CYS A 54 2.83 -10.28 -13.41
C CYS A 54 3.76 -11.45 -13.78
N ILE A 55 5.01 -11.13 -14.13
CA ILE A 55 6.02 -12.12 -14.55
C ILE A 55 6.20 -13.18 -13.46
N PHE A 56 6.12 -12.78 -12.19
CA PHE A 56 6.18 -13.70 -11.06
C PHE A 56 5.05 -14.75 -11.10
N LYS A 57 3.80 -14.34 -11.38
CA LYS A 57 2.68 -15.27 -11.50
C LYS A 57 2.82 -16.16 -12.74
N LEU A 58 3.33 -15.61 -13.83
CA LEU A 58 3.57 -16.37 -15.06
C LEU A 58 4.68 -17.42 -14.89
N SER A 59 5.73 -17.08 -14.14
CA SER A 59 6.90 -17.93 -13.89
C SER A 59 6.66 -18.98 -12.80
N THR A 60 6.00 -18.60 -11.70
CA THR A 60 5.87 -19.43 -10.50
C THR A 60 4.48 -20.04 -10.32
N GLY A 61 3.47 -19.53 -11.02
CA GLY A 61 2.06 -19.88 -10.80
C GLY A 61 1.43 -19.23 -9.57
N TYR A 62 2.22 -18.64 -8.67
CA TYR A 62 1.73 -18.03 -7.43
C TYR A 62 1.39 -16.54 -7.59
N ASN A 63 0.42 -16.06 -6.81
CA ASN A 63 0.08 -14.64 -6.75
C ASN A 63 1.17 -13.86 -6.00
N CYS A 64 1.79 -12.91 -6.70
CA CYS A 64 2.74 -11.97 -6.09
C CYS A 64 2.01 -11.03 -5.12
N PRO A 65 2.49 -10.88 -3.87
CA PRO A 65 1.86 -10.00 -2.89
C PRO A 65 1.89 -8.54 -3.35
N VAL A 66 2.96 -8.11 -4.03
CA VAL A 66 3.11 -6.72 -4.51
C VAL A 66 2.08 -6.38 -5.58
N CYS A 67 1.96 -7.20 -6.64
CA CYS A 67 0.98 -6.94 -7.70
C CYS A 67 -0.48 -7.05 -7.18
N GLY A 68 -0.74 -7.96 -6.25
CA GLY A 68 -2.04 -8.07 -5.58
C GLY A 68 -2.38 -6.85 -4.73
N MET A 69 -1.40 -6.30 -4.00
CA MET A 69 -1.57 -5.05 -3.24
C MET A 69 -1.89 -3.87 -4.16
N THR A 70 -1.17 -3.71 -5.28
CA THR A 70 -1.46 -2.63 -6.25
C THR A 70 -2.89 -2.73 -6.80
N ARG A 71 -3.38 -3.94 -7.08
CA ARG A 71 -4.79 -4.12 -7.53
C ARG A 71 -5.80 -3.82 -6.43
N SER A 72 -5.51 -4.23 -5.19
CA SER A 72 -6.33 -3.90 -4.03
C SER A 72 -6.43 -2.38 -3.83
N TYR A 73 -5.32 -1.65 -4.01
CA TYR A 73 -5.30 -0.19 -4.01
C TYR A 73 -6.25 0.41 -5.05
N ILE A 74 -6.24 -0.10 -6.28
CA ILE A 74 -7.11 0.41 -7.35
C ILE A 74 -8.59 0.19 -7.01
N PHE A 75 -8.95 -0.98 -6.46
CA PHE A 75 -10.31 -1.23 -5.99
C PHE A 75 -10.70 -0.30 -4.83
N MET A 76 -9.80 -0.07 -3.87
CA MET A 76 -10.00 0.89 -2.78
C MET A 76 -10.19 2.32 -3.29
N SER A 77 -9.42 2.76 -4.29
CA SER A 77 -9.57 4.06 -4.94
C SER A 77 -10.91 4.21 -5.68
N LYS A 78 -11.55 3.10 -6.06
CA LYS A 78 -12.90 3.06 -6.64
C LYS A 78 -14.01 2.83 -5.61
N LEU A 79 -13.67 2.85 -4.32
CA LEU A 79 -14.59 2.56 -3.21
C LEU A 79 -15.17 1.14 -3.23
N ASP A 80 -14.57 0.21 -3.97
CA ASP A 80 -14.96 -1.20 -4.01
C ASP A 80 -14.15 -2.01 -2.98
N ILE A 81 -14.53 -1.84 -1.71
CA ILE A 81 -13.85 -2.46 -0.56
C ILE A 81 -13.96 -3.99 -0.60
N MET A 82 -15.10 -4.51 -1.08
CA MET A 82 -15.35 -5.96 -1.13
C MET A 82 -14.41 -6.64 -2.13
N SER A 83 -14.28 -6.08 -3.34
CA SER A 83 -13.32 -6.59 -4.33
C SER A 83 -11.87 -6.39 -3.87
N ALA A 84 -11.55 -5.26 -3.22
CA ALA A 84 -10.22 -5.03 -2.66
C ALA A 84 -9.84 -6.07 -1.60
N TRP A 85 -10.76 -6.38 -0.69
CA TRP A 85 -10.56 -7.37 0.38
C TRP A 85 -10.37 -8.78 -0.15
N ARG A 86 -11.17 -9.17 -1.16
CA ARG A 86 -11.02 -10.46 -1.85
C ARG A 86 -9.72 -10.57 -2.62
N MET A 87 -9.25 -9.46 -3.20
CA MET A 87 -8.00 -9.42 -3.96
C MET A 87 -6.77 -9.53 -3.06
N ASN A 88 -6.66 -8.65 -2.07
CA ASN A 88 -5.56 -8.68 -1.10
C ASN A 88 -5.93 -7.87 0.15
N LYS A 89 -6.12 -8.57 1.28
CA LYS A 89 -6.47 -7.96 2.58
C LYS A 89 -5.37 -7.06 3.13
N ALA A 90 -4.11 -7.46 2.98
CA ALA A 90 -2.99 -6.62 3.39
C ALA A 90 -2.93 -5.31 2.60
N GLY A 91 -3.30 -5.35 1.32
CA GLY A 91 -3.45 -4.16 0.48
C GLY A 91 -4.51 -3.19 1.03
N VAL A 92 -5.66 -3.69 1.50
CA VAL A 92 -6.69 -2.85 2.13
C VAL A 92 -6.17 -2.21 3.42
N LEU A 93 -5.54 -2.99 4.30
CA LEU A 93 -4.98 -2.48 5.56
C LEU A 93 -3.91 -1.40 5.30
N LEU A 94 -3.00 -1.65 4.35
CA LEU A 94 -1.96 -0.70 3.98
C LEU A 94 -2.54 0.57 3.33
N TYR A 95 -3.59 0.46 2.52
CA TYR A 95 -4.28 1.61 1.95
C TYR A 95 -4.85 2.53 3.05
N ILE A 96 -5.58 1.94 4.00
CA ILE A 96 -6.16 2.64 5.15
C ILE A 96 -5.06 3.33 5.95
N PHE A 97 -3.95 2.63 6.21
CA PHE A 97 -2.79 3.19 6.88
C PHE A 97 -2.23 4.41 6.16
N CYS A 98 -2.01 4.33 4.84
CA CYS A 98 -1.52 5.46 4.04
C CYS A 98 -2.48 6.66 4.10
N VAL A 99 -3.80 6.42 4.03
CA VAL A 99 -4.83 7.47 4.11
C VAL A 99 -4.79 8.19 5.45
N PHE A 100 -4.66 7.48 6.58
CA PHE A 100 -4.53 8.11 7.89
C PHE A 100 -3.17 8.78 8.12
N GLN A 101 -2.13 8.27 7.47
CA GLN A 101 -0.78 8.78 7.65
C GLN A 101 -0.55 10.14 6.96
N ILE A 102 -1.21 10.41 5.84
CA ILE A 102 -1.13 11.70 5.14
C ILE A 102 -1.53 12.88 6.04
N PRO A 103 -2.75 12.94 6.63
CA PRO A 103 -3.16 14.07 7.46
C PRO A 103 -2.31 14.15 8.72
N TYR A 104 -1.94 13.02 9.33
CA TYR A 104 -1.07 13.00 10.51
C TYR A 104 0.28 13.66 10.22
N ARG A 105 0.95 13.28 9.12
CA ARG A 105 2.24 13.87 8.75
C ARG A 105 2.12 15.33 8.32
N LEU A 106 1.01 15.70 7.69
CA LEU A 106 0.74 17.09 7.34
C LEU A 106 0.59 17.98 8.60
N LEU A 107 -0.11 17.51 9.63
CA LEU A 107 -0.26 18.21 10.91
C LEU A 107 1.06 18.39 11.66
N LEU A 108 1.93 17.38 11.63
CA LEU A 108 3.27 17.46 12.21
C LEU A 108 4.15 18.48 11.47
N ILE A 109 4.10 18.49 10.12
CA ILE A 109 4.83 19.47 9.30
C ILE A 109 4.28 20.89 9.55
N ALA A 110 2.97 21.04 9.77
CA ALA A 110 2.32 22.31 10.12
C ALA A 110 2.66 22.82 11.53
N GLY A 111 3.47 22.09 12.31
CA GLY A 111 3.93 22.51 13.64
C GLY A 111 3.02 22.12 14.80
N THR A 112 2.06 21.21 14.59
CA THR A 112 1.21 20.71 15.67
C THR A 112 2.03 19.86 16.63
N LYS A 113 2.04 20.21 17.92
CA LYS A 113 2.71 19.42 18.97
C LYS A 113 1.83 18.25 19.37
N ILE A 114 2.03 17.10 18.75
CA ILE A 114 1.39 15.84 19.10
C ILE A 114 2.41 14.96 19.82
N ASP A 115 2.01 14.32 20.92
CA ASP A 115 2.87 13.35 21.59
C ASP A 115 3.07 12.12 20.68
N ASN A 116 4.28 11.99 20.16
CA ASN A 116 4.60 11.06 19.08
C ASN A 116 4.77 9.61 19.56
N LYS A 117 4.90 9.37 20.88
CA LYS A 117 5.26 8.04 21.40
C LYS A 117 4.18 7.01 21.15
N TYR A 118 2.93 7.33 21.49
CA TYR A 118 1.80 6.40 21.29
C TYR A 118 1.53 6.15 19.81
N ILE A 119 1.63 7.20 18.99
CA ILE A 119 1.39 7.09 17.55
C ILE A 119 2.50 6.29 16.88
N MET A 120 3.76 6.45 17.28
CA MET A 120 4.88 5.66 16.75
C MET A 120 4.76 4.17 17.11
N VAL A 121 4.34 3.87 18.34
CA VAL A 121 4.07 2.48 18.76
C VAL A 121 2.91 1.91 17.95
N PHE A 122 1.80 2.65 17.83
CA PHE A 122 0.65 2.24 17.03
C PHE A 122 1.03 1.99 15.56
N GLU A 123 1.77 2.92 14.94
CA GLU A 123 2.28 2.83 13.58
C GLU A 123 3.13 1.56 13.38
N THR A 124 4.05 1.31 14.31
CA THR A 124 4.94 0.14 14.26
C THR A 124 4.15 -1.16 14.40
N VAL A 125 3.24 -1.25 15.37
CA VAL A 125 2.39 -2.43 15.58
C VAL A 125 1.50 -2.68 14.36
N PHE A 126 0.93 -1.62 13.78
CA PHE A 126 0.09 -1.73 12.59
C PHE A 126 0.88 -2.26 11.38
N LEU A 127 2.09 -1.75 11.16
CA LEU A 127 2.99 -2.24 10.11
C LEU A 127 3.41 -3.70 10.33
N ILE A 128 3.66 -4.11 11.57
CA ILE A 128 3.93 -5.51 11.92
C ILE A 128 2.73 -6.40 11.57
N ILE A 129 1.51 -5.98 11.93
CA ILE A 129 0.28 -6.70 11.60
C ILE A 129 0.13 -6.84 10.08
N ILE A 130 0.32 -5.76 9.31
CA ILE A 130 0.31 -5.82 7.84
C ILE A 130 1.34 -6.82 7.34
N GLY A 131 2.58 -6.75 7.85
CA GLY A 131 3.65 -7.67 7.47
C GLY A 131 3.28 -9.14 7.73
N ILE A 132 2.68 -9.44 8.88
CA ILE A 132 2.17 -10.78 9.21
C ILE A 132 1.08 -11.21 8.23
N VAL A 133 0.11 -10.33 7.91
CA VAL A 133 -0.96 -10.65 6.97
C VAL A 133 -0.41 -10.88 5.56
N VAL A 134 0.55 -10.08 5.11
CA VAL A 134 1.23 -10.28 3.81
C VAL A 134 1.90 -11.65 3.77
N LEU A 135 2.67 -11.99 4.82
CA LEU A 135 3.36 -13.27 4.90
C LEU A 135 2.37 -14.43 4.98
N PHE A 136 1.32 -14.31 5.79
CA PHE A 136 0.29 -15.35 5.93
C PHE A 136 -0.44 -15.61 4.62
N GLU A 137 -0.91 -14.56 3.93
CA GLU A 137 -1.57 -14.67 2.62
C GLU A 137 -0.62 -15.25 1.56
N PHE A 138 0.67 -14.93 1.63
CA PHE A 138 1.68 -15.52 0.73
C PHE A 138 1.92 -17.00 1.03
N VAL A 139 2.15 -17.37 2.30
CA VAL A 139 2.41 -18.74 2.75
C VAL A 139 1.20 -19.64 2.52
N ARG A 140 -0.03 -19.13 2.67
CA ARG A 140 -1.26 -19.88 2.43
C ARG A 140 -1.32 -20.48 1.03
N GLN A 141 -0.65 -19.88 0.05
CA GLN A 141 -0.58 -20.40 -1.31
C GLN A 141 0.25 -21.70 -1.44
N PHE A 142 1.11 -22.00 -0.46
CA PHE A 142 1.94 -23.20 -0.42
C PHE A 142 1.33 -24.34 0.41
N ILE A 143 0.28 -24.08 1.17
CA ILE A 143 -0.40 -25.11 1.96
C ILE A 143 -1.42 -25.82 1.05
N PRO A 144 -1.36 -27.15 0.88
CA PRO A 144 -2.20 -27.91 -0.06
C PRO A 144 -3.69 -28.00 0.31
N SER A 145 -4.23 -27.10 1.15
CA SER A 145 -5.63 -27.06 1.57
C SER A 145 -6.49 -25.97 0.89
N SER A 146 -5.97 -25.28 -0.13
CA SER A 146 -6.79 -24.50 -1.06
C SER A 146 -6.52 -24.97 -2.49
N SER A 147 -7.50 -25.68 -3.03
CA SER A 147 -7.63 -26.20 -4.40
C SER A 147 -6.97 -25.32 -5.49
N PRO A 148 -6.43 -25.95 -6.55
CA PRO A 148 -5.83 -25.22 -7.66
C PRO A 148 -6.93 -24.39 -8.33
N PHE A 149 -6.57 -23.22 -8.86
CA PHE A 149 -7.46 -22.36 -9.65
C PHE A 149 -8.68 -21.77 -8.90
N SER A 150 -8.66 -20.46 -8.68
CA SER A 150 -9.87 -19.65 -8.73
C SER A 150 -9.58 -18.32 -9.40
N LEU A 151 -9.92 -18.29 -10.70
CA LEU A 151 -10.17 -17.17 -11.62
C LEU A 151 -9.21 -15.94 -11.55
#